data_AF-A0A133XPE6-F1
#
_entry.id   AF-A0A133XPE6-F1
#
_cell.length_a   1.000
_cell.length_b   1.000
_cell.length_c   1.000
_cell.angle_alpha   90.00
_cell.angle_beta   90.00
_cell.angle_gamma   90.00
#
_symmetry.space_group_name_H-M   'P 1'
#
loop_
_entity.id
_entity.type
_entity.pdbx_description
1 polymer ?
#
loop_
_entity_poly.entity_id
_entity_poly.type
_entity_poly.pdbx_seq_one_letter_code
_entity_poly.pdbx_strand_id
1 'polypeptide(L)' 'MDEINHPEHYTRGNIECWDAMQACMTKQQFMGYLRGNAIKYLWRCEAKQNYAQDIEKAQAYVNKLIEAYKQDM' A
#
# COMPACT_ATOMS: atom_id res chain seq x y z
N MET A 1 -8.75 -29.27 1.10
CA MET A 1 -7.79 -28.60 2.01
C MET A 1 -7.73 -27.14 1.59
N ASP A 2 -8.15 -26.26 2.51
CA ASP A 2 -8.03 -24.80 2.57
C ASP A 2 -8.10 -23.95 1.29
N GLU A 3 -9.33 -23.67 0.85
CA GLU A 3 -9.67 -22.47 0.05
C GLU A 3 -9.63 -21.15 0.87
N ILE A 4 -9.12 -21.22 2.10
CA ILE A 4 -9.07 -20.08 3.05
C ILE A 4 -7.80 -19.21 2.83
N ASN A 5 -6.77 -19.74 2.15
CA ASN A 5 -5.46 -19.08 2.10
C ASN A 5 -5.14 -18.32 0.80
N HIS A 6 -6.03 -18.32 -0.20
CA HIS A 6 -5.79 -17.62 -1.46
C HIS A 6 -7.04 -16.92 -2.00
N PRO A 7 -7.43 -15.74 -1.47
CA PRO A 7 -8.43 -14.95 -2.14
C PRO A 7 -7.83 -14.37 -3.43
N GLU A 8 -8.36 -14.80 -4.57
CA GLU A 8 -8.07 -14.29 -5.93
C GLU A 8 -8.61 -12.86 -6.19
N HIS A 9 -9.21 -12.22 -5.19
CA HIS A 9 -9.87 -10.93 -5.32
C HIS A 9 -9.24 -9.87 -4.43
N TYR A 10 -8.24 -9.17 -4.95
CA TYR A 10 -8.14 -7.72 -4.72
C TYR A 10 -8.49 -7.05 -6.03
N THR A 11 -9.81 -6.98 -6.21
CA THR A 11 -10.55 -6.13 -7.13
C THR A 11 -9.72 -4.96 -7.63
N ARG A 12 -9.51 -4.99 -8.96
CA ARG A 12 -9.44 -3.83 -9.87
C ARG A 12 -9.75 -2.50 -9.17
N GLY A 13 -8.71 -1.76 -8.81
CA GLY A 13 -8.79 -0.38 -8.30
C GLY A 13 -8.49 -0.26 -6.81
N ASN A 14 -7.21 -0.05 -6.47
CA ASN A 14 -6.74 0.28 -5.10
C ASN A 14 -7.38 1.53 -4.47
N ILE A 15 -8.23 2.25 -5.22
CA ILE A 15 -8.88 3.48 -4.80
C ILE A 15 -9.89 3.22 -3.67
N GLU A 16 -10.66 2.14 -3.71
CA GLU A 16 -11.64 1.86 -2.64
C GLU A 16 -11.02 1.36 -1.32
N CYS A 17 -9.88 0.66 -1.39
CA CYS A 17 -9.24 0.13 -0.18
C CYS A 17 -8.55 1.24 0.63
N TRP A 18 -7.95 2.23 -0.03
CA TRP A 18 -7.30 3.35 0.65
C TRP A 18 -8.30 4.21 1.41
N ASP A 19 -9.49 4.44 0.86
CA ASP A 19 -10.54 5.21 1.51
C ASP A 19 -11.04 4.52 2.78
N ALA A 20 -11.25 3.20 2.72
CA ALA A 20 -11.62 2.40 3.89
C ALA A 20 -10.54 2.45 4.99
N MET A 21 -9.26 2.32 4.60
CA MET A 21 -8.13 2.39 5.52
C MET A 21 -7.96 3.79 6.12
N GLN A 22 -8.19 4.84 5.34
CA GLN A 22 -8.13 6.22 5.81
C GLN A 22 -9.28 6.53 6.77
N ALA A 23 -10.48 5.98 6.53
CA ALA A 23 -11.64 6.18 7.40
C ALA A 23 -11.52 5.48 8.76
N CYS A 24 -10.80 4.35 8.84
CA CYS A 24 -10.67 3.56 10.06
C CYS A 24 -9.42 3.87 10.90
N MET A 25 -8.55 4.77 10.43
CA MET A 25 -7.28 5.12 11.06
C MET A 25 -7.21 6.60 11.40
N THR A 26 -6.48 6.96 12.46
CA THR A 26 -6.04 8.34 12.60
C THR A 26 -5.12 8.70 11.44
N LYS A 27 -5.02 10.00 11.12
CA LYS A 27 -4.13 10.47 10.07
C LYS A 27 -2.68 9.96 10.23
N GLN A 28 -2.15 10.06 11.45
CA GLN A 28 -0.80 9.58 11.76
C GLN A 28 -0.66 8.06 11.52
N GLN A 29 -1.67 7.28 11.90
CA GLN A 29 -1.69 5.84 11.66
C GLN A 29 -1.75 5.52 10.17
N PHE A 30 -2.60 6.21 9.40
CA PHE A 30 -2.72 6.01 7.95
C PHE A 30 -1.40 6.33 7.24
N MET A 31 -0.76 7.46 7.59
CA MET A 31 0.54 7.84 7.04
C MET A 31 1.64 6.84 7.43
N GLY A 32 1.61 6.34 8.67
CA GLY A 32 2.49 5.27 9.13
C GLY A 32 2.29 3.97 8.34
N TYR A 33 1.04 3.59 8.08
CA TYR A 33 0.68 2.45 7.23
C TYR A 33 1.22 2.60 5.82
N LEU A 34 1.05 3.77 5.19
CA LEU A 34 1.58 4.03 3.84
C LEU A 34 3.11 3.92 3.80
N ARG A 35 3.79 4.54 4.77
CA ARG A 35 5.25 4.49 4.89
C ARG A 35 5.76 3.06 5.10
N GLY A 36 5.13 2.30 5.99
CA GLY A 36 5.51 0.92 6.26
C GLY A 36 5.36 0.02 5.04
N ASN A 37 4.28 0.18 4.27
CA ASN A 37 4.10 -0.57 3.03
C ASN A 37 5.12 -0.21 1.95
N ALA A 38 5.45 1.07 1.78
CA ALA A 38 6.51 1.48 0.86
C ALA A 38 7.85 0.80 1.20
N ILE A 39 8.26 0.82 2.48
CA ILE A 39 9.48 0.15 2.96
C ILE A 39 9.41 -1.36 2.71
N LYS A 40 8.27 -2.00 3.02
CA LYS A 40 8.05 -3.44 2.78
C LYS A 40 8.30 -3.82 1.33
N TYR A 41 7.78 -3.05 0.37
CA TYR A 41 7.97 -3.34 -1.05
C TYR A 41 9.40 -3.07 -1.53
N LEU A 42 10.05 -2.01 -1.04
CA LEU A 42 11.47 -1.74 -1.33
C LEU A 42 12.40 -2.81 -0.75
N TRP A 43 12.12 -3.33 0.45
CA TRP A 43 12.92 -4.42 1.01
C TRP A 43 12.67 -5.73 0.25
N ARG A 44 11.42 -6.02 -0.10
CA ARG A 44 11.08 -7.28 -0.79
C ARG A 44 11.57 -7.34 -2.22
N CYS A 45 11.74 -6.21 -2.91
CA CYS A 45 12.06 -6.22 -4.33
C CYS A 45 13.38 -6.97 -4.60
N GLU A 46 14.39 -6.84 -3.74
CA GLU A 46 15.69 -7.55 -3.85
C GLU A 46 15.56 -9.08 -3.68
N ALA A 47 14.52 -9.55 -3.01
CA ALA A 47 14.33 -10.97 -2.70
C ALA A 47 13.50 -11.75 -3.75
N LYS A 48 12.91 -11.08 -4.75
CA LYS A 48 12.04 -11.71 -5.76
C LYS A 48 12.40 -11.29 -7.18
N GLN A 49 12.13 -12.16 -8.17
CA GLN A 49 12.32 -11.87 -9.60
C GLN A 49 11.41 -10.74 -10.17
N ASN A 50 10.56 -10.12 -9.33
CA ASN A 50 9.60 -9.07 -9.73
C ASN A 50 10.02 -7.68 -9.20
N TYR A 51 11.30 -7.35 -9.35
CA TYR A 51 11.92 -6.13 -8.80
C TYR A 51 11.18 -4.85 -9.20
N ALA A 52 10.93 -4.66 -10.51
CA ALA A 52 10.25 -3.48 -11.04
C ALA A 52 8.82 -3.33 -10.50
N GLN A 53 8.06 -4.43 -10.43
CA GLN A 53 6.69 -4.41 -9.93
C GLN A 53 6.61 -4.01 -8.45
N ASP A 54 7.57 -4.45 -7.63
CA ASP A 54 7.62 -4.07 -6.23
C ASP A 54 8.07 -2.60 -6.06
N ILE A 55 8.96 -2.08 -6.91
CA ILE A 55 9.27 -0.64 -6.94
C ILE A 55 8.05 0.20 -7.32
N GLU A 56 7.29 -0.19 -8.35
CA GLU A 56 6.06 0.51 -8.75
C GLU A 56 5.03 0.52 -7.60
N LYS A 57 4.89 -0.59 -6.87
CA LYS A 57 4.04 -0.64 -5.67
C LYS A 57 4.55 0.33 -4.61
N ALA A 58 5.85 0.34 -4.32
CA ALA A 58 6.42 1.28 -3.36
C ALA A 58 6.15 2.74 -3.76
N GLN A 59 6.30 3.07 -5.05
CA GLN A 59 6.00 4.40 -5.58
C GLN A 59 4.53 4.79 -5.36
N ALA A 60 3.57 3.89 -5.61
CA ALA A 60 2.16 4.17 -5.38
C ALA A 60 1.87 4.55 -3.91
N TYR A 61 2.48 3.84 -2.95
CA TYR A 61 2.36 4.16 -1.52
C TYR A 61 3.01 5.51 -1.16
N VAL A 62 4.15 5.84 -1.76
CA VAL A 62 4.82 7.14 -1.55
C VAL A 62 3.98 8.28 -2.12
N ASN A 63 3.42 8.13 -3.32
CA ASN A 63 2.54 9.13 -3.92
C ASN A 63 1.32 9.41 -3.02
N LYS A 64 0.68 8.35 -2.52
CA LYS A 64 -0.46 8.50 -1.60
C LYS A 64 -0.07 9.17 -0.28
N LEU A 65 1.13 8.88 0.22
CA LEU A 65 1.65 9.55 1.42
C LEU A 65 1.86 11.04 1.19
N ILE A 66 2.39 11.44 0.03
CA ILE A 66 2.55 12.84 -0.37
C ILE A 66 1.19 13.54 -0.47
N GLU A 67 0.18 12.89 -1.07
CA GLU A 67 -1.20 13.42 -1.11
C GLU A 67 -1.74 13.67 0.31
N ALA A 68 -1.60 12.70 1.21
CA ALA A 68 -2.07 12.81 2.59
C ALA A 68 -1.35 13.94 3.37
N TYR A 69 -0.06 14.20 3.09
CA TYR A 69 0.67 15.34 3.66
C TYR A 69 0.20 16.68 3.07
N LYS A 70 0.00 16.76 1.75
CA LYS A 70 -0.38 18.00 1.06
C LYS A 70 -1.81 18.45 1.35
N GLN A 71 -2.72 17.53 1.66
CA GLN A 71 -4.07 17.89 2.11
C GLN A 71 -4.11 18.67 3.44
N ASP A 72 -2.99 18.77 4.17
CA ASP A 72 -2.86 19.60 5.39
C ASP A 72 -2.24 21.00 5.13
N MET A 73 -1.88 21.33 3.88
CA MET A 73 -1.37 22.66 3.51
C MET A 73 -2.46 23.45 2.79
#